data_AF-A0A8K0QK43-F1
#
_entry.id   AF-A0A8K0QK43-F1
#
_cell.length_a   1.000
_cell.length_b   1.000
_cell.length_c   1.000
_cell.angle_alpha   90.00
_cell.angle_beta   90.00
_cell.angle_gamma   90.00
#
_symmetry.space_group_name_H-M   'P 1'
#
loop_
_entity.id
_entity.type
_entity.pdbx_description
1 polymer ?
#
loop_
_entity_poly.entity_id
_entity_poly.type
_entity_poly.pdbx_seq_one_letter_code
_entity_poly.pdbx_strand_id
1 'polypeptide(L)'
;MGASSPGPLPLLVSGWLLTGIAAVAIIARLYLRLIIQKRKLLYSDWFICASWICGTITNVMNTELAHLGAFDKHVMLTLDGYRGDPDNIDMIIKLLVLSHIPLWSTFYLCKAALLAAYLQLFLEFMKKRKIFLWATMAYNGAAYLASIIVLLCVCEPEDDWSLSLPGSCAINYGESIFLISWALHFFGDILVFALPWLIVPSMGLKTSLKVGVYCTFLLGGITMIICLVRLVTLEASEYFGTPLNVAWVSSSPAYHLSARTFTTKMSQRREP
;
A
#
# COMPACT_ATOMS: atom_id res chain seq x y z
N MET A 1 -26.63 11.34 -6.93
CA MET A 1 -25.53 11.90 -7.74
C MET A 1 -24.41 10.86 -7.76
N GLY A 2 -24.42 9.95 -8.72
CA GLY A 2 -23.43 8.88 -8.81
C GLY A 2 -22.12 9.43 -9.33
N ALA A 3 -21.10 9.52 -8.47
CA ALA A 3 -19.74 9.79 -8.92
C ALA A 3 -19.36 8.70 -9.92
N SER A 4 -19.07 9.10 -11.17
CA SER A 4 -18.62 8.17 -12.21
C SER A 4 -17.32 7.49 -11.74
N SER A 5 -17.40 6.20 -11.41
CA SER A 5 -16.23 5.40 -11.07
C SER A 5 -15.20 5.49 -12.22
N PRO A 6 -13.92 5.83 -11.92
CA PRO A 6 -12.90 5.91 -12.96
C PRO A 6 -12.75 4.52 -13.60
N GLY A 7 -12.61 4.45 -14.93
CA GLY A 7 -12.31 3.17 -15.59
C GLY A 7 -10.98 2.55 -15.12
N PRO A 8 -10.57 1.41 -15.70
CA PRO A 8 -9.31 0.75 -15.34
C PRO A 8 -8.06 1.60 -15.68
N LEU A 9 -8.15 2.46 -16.71
CA LEU A 9 -7.03 3.23 -17.23
C LEU A 9 -6.35 4.16 -16.19
N PRO A 10 -7.06 5.05 -15.46
CA PRO A 10 -6.45 5.89 -14.43
C PRO A 10 -5.71 5.10 -13.34
N LEU A 11 -6.22 3.93 -12.94
CA LEU A 11 -5.59 3.07 -11.94
C LEU A 11 -4.22 2.56 -12.42
N LEU A 12 -4.18 2.02 -13.65
CA LEU A 12 -2.95 1.48 -14.22
C LEU A 12 -1.91 2.58 -14.48
N VAL A 13 -2.33 3.69 -15.11
CA VAL A 13 -1.42 4.80 -15.45
C VAL A 13 -0.76 5.34 -14.20
N SER A 14 -1.52 5.51 -13.12
CA SER A 14 -0.99 6.02 -11.86
C SER A 14 -0.06 5.03 -11.16
N GLY A 15 -0.39 3.74 -11.14
CA GLY A 15 0.47 2.70 -10.58
C GLY A 15 1.83 2.64 -11.26
N TRP A 16 1.85 2.57 -12.59
CA TRP A 16 3.09 2.51 -13.35
C TRP A 16 3.91 3.79 -13.27
N LEU A 17 3.26 4.96 -13.28
CA LEU A 17 3.94 6.25 -13.11
C LEU A 17 4.65 6.34 -11.74
N LEU A 18 3.95 6.00 -10.66
CA LEU A 18 4.50 6.05 -9.30
C LEU A 18 5.65 5.07 -9.12
N THR A 19 5.52 3.85 -9.64
CA THR A 19 6.59 2.85 -9.59
C THR A 19 7.81 3.27 -10.42
N GLY A 20 7.60 3.94 -11.56
CA GLY A 20 8.69 4.53 -12.35
C GLY A 20 9.42 5.65 -11.61
N ILE A 21 8.69 6.58 -11.01
CA ILE A 21 9.27 7.66 -10.18
C ILE A 21 10.05 7.06 -9.00
N ALA A 22 9.48 6.05 -8.33
CA ALA A 22 10.14 5.34 -7.24
C ALA A 22 11.44 4.65 -7.71
N ALA A 23 11.46 4.04 -8.89
CA ALA A 23 12.66 3.41 -9.45
C ALA A 23 13.80 4.42 -9.61
N VAL A 24 13.50 5.59 -10.19
CA VAL A 24 14.49 6.67 -10.37
C VAL A 24 15.04 7.14 -9.03
N ALA A 25 14.16 7.36 -8.03
CA ALA A 25 14.57 7.78 -6.70
C ALA A 25 15.45 6.73 -5.98
N ILE A 26 15.12 5.45 -6.13
CA ILE A 26 15.90 4.34 -5.55
C ILE A 26 17.25 4.23 -6.24
N ILE A 27 17.30 4.28 -7.57
CA ILE A 27 18.55 4.24 -8.33
C ILE A 27 19.45 5.42 -7.93
N ALA A 28 18.89 6.64 -7.86
CA ALA A 28 19.64 7.81 -7.41
C ALA A 28 20.20 7.61 -5.99
N ARG A 29 19.39 7.06 -5.07
CA ARG A 29 19.81 6.75 -3.70
C ARG A 29 20.93 5.71 -3.66
N LEU A 30 20.84 4.63 -4.44
CA LEU A 30 21.88 3.60 -4.52
C LEU A 30 23.17 4.14 -5.16
N TYR A 31 23.04 4.93 -6.22
CA TYR A 31 24.17 5.57 -6.91
C TYR A 31 24.93 6.51 -5.96
N LEU A 32 24.22 7.38 -5.23
CA LEU A 32 24.82 8.28 -4.24
C LEU A 32 25.58 7.49 -3.15
N ARG A 33 25.05 6.35 -2.70
CA ARG A 33 25.66 5.56 -1.62
C ARG A 33 26.85 4.73 -2.08
N LEU A 34 26.73 4.05 -3.21
CA LEU A 34 27.75 3.13 -3.73
C LEU A 34 28.89 3.89 -4.43
N ILE A 35 28.56 4.84 -5.29
CA ILE A 35 29.55 5.50 -6.15
C ILE A 35 30.16 6.71 -5.44
N ILE A 36 29.31 7.60 -4.91
CA ILE A 36 29.78 8.86 -4.32
C ILE A 36 30.28 8.64 -2.89
N GLN A 37 29.49 7.98 -2.03
CA GLN A 37 29.86 7.76 -0.63
C GLN A 37 30.78 6.55 -0.39
N LYS A 38 30.93 5.66 -1.39
CA LYS A 38 31.70 4.39 -1.31
C LYS A 38 31.40 3.56 -0.05
N ARG A 39 30.15 3.56 0.40
CA ARG A 39 29.70 2.77 1.57
C ARG A 39 29.09 1.45 1.12
N LYS A 40 29.15 0.45 2.01
CA LYS A 40 28.47 -0.84 1.81
C LYS A 40 26.95 -0.66 1.82
N LEU A 41 26.25 -1.51 1.07
CA LEU A 41 24.79 -1.61 1.09
C LEU A 41 24.31 -1.89 2.52
N LEU A 42 23.34 -1.10 2.94
CA LEU A 42 22.75 -1.21 4.27
C LEU A 42 21.44 -2.00 4.17
N TYR A 43 21.00 -2.61 5.28
CA TYR A 43 19.72 -3.35 5.32
C TYR A 43 18.53 -2.49 4.85
N SER A 44 18.55 -1.18 5.12
CA SER A 44 17.55 -0.22 4.61
C SER A 44 17.48 -0.18 3.07
N ASP A 45 18.62 -0.28 2.40
CA ASP A 45 18.69 -0.23 0.94
C ASP A 45 18.26 -1.57 0.30
N TRP A 46 18.40 -2.69 1.01
CA TRP A 46 17.80 -3.96 0.61
C TRP A 46 16.27 -3.95 0.73
N PHE A 47 15.74 -3.46 1.85
CA PHE A 47 14.28 -3.40 2.05
C PHE A 47 13.57 -2.48 1.04
N ILE A 48 14.18 -1.36 0.66
CA ILE A 48 13.58 -0.46 -0.34
C ILE A 48 13.60 -1.06 -1.76
N CYS A 49 14.63 -1.85 -2.10
CA CYS A 49 14.65 -2.56 -3.39
C CYS A 49 13.59 -3.68 -3.40
N ALA A 50 13.50 -4.44 -2.31
CA ALA A 50 12.49 -5.49 -2.18
C ALA A 50 11.07 -4.90 -2.25
N SER A 51 10.81 -3.76 -1.61
CA SER A 51 9.49 -3.11 -1.68
C SER A 51 9.15 -2.67 -3.11
N TRP A 52 10.11 -2.16 -3.87
CA TRP A 52 9.91 -1.77 -5.26
C TRP A 52 9.61 -2.98 -6.17
N ILE A 53 10.30 -4.11 -5.96
CA ILE A 53 10.03 -5.35 -6.68
C ILE A 53 8.60 -5.83 -6.39
N CYS A 54 8.21 -5.90 -5.12
CA CYS A 54 6.85 -6.26 -4.73
C CYS A 54 5.80 -5.31 -5.36
N GLY A 55 6.04 -3.99 -5.32
CA GLY A 55 5.11 -3.01 -5.90
C GLY A 55 5.00 -3.14 -7.43
N THR A 56 6.10 -3.51 -8.09
CA THR A 56 6.10 -3.79 -9.53
C THR A 56 5.29 -5.05 -9.85
N ILE A 57 5.44 -6.12 -9.07
CA ILE A 57 4.64 -7.35 -9.20
C ILE A 57 3.16 -7.02 -9.04
N THR A 58 2.78 -6.25 -8.03
CA THR A 58 1.39 -5.80 -7.85
C THR A 58 0.85 -5.06 -9.08
N ASN A 59 1.63 -4.15 -9.66
CA ASN A 59 1.20 -3.43 -10.88
C ASN A 59 1.05 -4.34 -12.11
N VAL A 60 1.92 -5.35 -12.26
CA VAL A 60 1.79 -6.36 -13.32
C VAL A 60 0.49 -7.13 -13.14
N MET A 61 0.23 -7.66 -11.93
CA MET A 61 -1.01 -8.40 -11.66
C MET A 61 -2.27 -7.54 -11.84
N ASN A 62 -2.21 -6.25 -11.48
CA ASN A 62 -3.29 -5.31 -11.72
C ASN A 62 -3.54 -5.06 -13.22
N THR A 63 -2.49 -5.10 -14.03
CA THR A 63 -2.61 -4.98 -15.50
C THR A 63 -3.33 -6.20 -16.07
N GLU A 64 -2.99 -7.40 -15.60
CA GLU A 64 -3.67 -8.64 -16.00
C GLU A 64 -5.16 -8.64 -15.56
N LEU A 65 -5.44 -8.24 -14.32
CA LEU A 65 -6.82 -8.08 -13.83
C LEU A 65 -7.62 -7.07 -14.65
N ALA A 66 -6.98 -6.00 -15.13
CA ALA A 66 -7.62 -5.03 -16.01
C ALA A 66 -7.89 -5.59 -17.40
N HIS A 67 -6.97 -6.40 -17.96
CA HIS A 67 -7.17 -7.08 -19.25
C HIS A 67 -8.32 -8.09 -19.20
N LEU A 68 -8.48 -8.76 -18.06
CA LEU A 68 -9.60 -9.67 -17.82
C LEU A 68 -10.93 -8.93 -17.59
N GLY A 69 -10.94 -7.59 -17.50
CA GLY A 69 -12.15 -6.80 -17.30
C GLY A 69 -12.62 -6.71 -15.84
N ALA A 70 -11.81 -7.15 -14.87
CA ALA A 70 -12.20 -7.13 -13.45
C ALA A 70 -12.36 -5.69 -12.92
N PHE A 71 -11.54 -4.74 -13.39
CA PHE A 71 -11.58 -3.33 -12.96
C PHE A 71 -12.56 -2.46 -13.75
N ASP A 72 -13.51 -3.06 -14.47
CA ASP A 72 -14.56 -2.31 -15.14
C ASP A 72 -15.49 -1.63 -14.14
N LYS A 73 -15.95 -0.43 -14.50
CA LYS A 73 -16.76 0.45 -13.64
C LYS A 73 -18.08 -0.15 -13.13
N HIS A 74 -18.53 -1.23 -13.75
CA HIS A 74 -19.79 -1.92 -13.43
C HIS A 74 -19.59 -3.20 -12.64
N VAL A 75 -18.33 -3.64 -12.46
CA VAL A 75 -18.00 -4.84 -11.70
C VAL A 75 -17.93 -4.46 -10.23
N MET A 76 -18.84 -5.01 -9.45
CA MET A 76 -18.85 -4.85 -8.00
C MET A 76 -17.80 -5.74 -7.35
N LEU A 77 -17.51 -5.52 -6.07
CA LEU A 77 -16.57 -6.31 -5.30
C LEU A 77 -16.90 -7.83 -5.28
N THR A 78 -18.19 -8.17 -5.37
CA THR A 78 -18.72 -9.54 -5.49
C THR A 78 -18.54 -10.16 -6.89
N LEU A 79 -17.92 -9.44 -7.83
CA LEU A 79 -17.90 -9.71 -9.27
C LEU A 79 -19.27 -9.61 -9.96
N ASP A 80 -20.29 -9.08 -9.27
CA ASP A 80 -21.58 -8.79 -9.90
C ASP A 80 -21.41 -7.74 -11.01
N GLY A 81 -21.99 -8.01 -12.18
CA GLY A 81 -21.87 -7.14 -13.35
C GLY A 81 -20.66 -7.43 -14.24
N TYR A 82 -19.86 -8.46 -13.94
CA TYR A 82 -18.85 -8.99 -14.86
C TYR A 82 -19.49 -9.54 -16.14
N ARG A 83 -19.04 -9.04 -17.30
CA ARG A 83 -19.58 -9.40 -18.64
C ARG A 83 -18.58 -10.17 -19.50
N GLY A 84 -17.43 -10.55 -18.92
CA GLY A 84 -16.44 -11.35 -19.62
C GLY A 84 -16.79 -12.84 -19.61
N ASP A 85 -15.85 -13.65 -20.06
CA ASP A 85 -15.99 -15.10 -20.08
C ASP A 85 -16.03 -15.67 -18.64
N PRO A 86 -17.09 -16.42 -18.27
CA PRO A 86 -17.26 -16.98 -16.93
C PRO A 86 -16.15 -17.95 -16.51
N ASP A 87 -15.46 -18.58 -17.47
CA ASP A 87 -14.34 -19.48 -17.18
C ASP A 87 -13.15 -18.73 -16.54
N ASN A 88 -13.05 -17.42 -16.75
CA ASN A 88 -12.01 -16.58 -16.17
C ASN A 88 -12.29 -16.13 -14.73
N ILE A 89 -13.49 -16.37 -14.18
CA ILE A 89 -13.87 -15.89 -12.83
C ILE A 89 -12.97 -16.50 -11.75
N ASP A 90 -12.70 -17.80 -11.82
CA ASP A 90 -11.80 -18.50 -10.89
C ASP A 90 -10.37 -17.91 -10.95
N MET A 91 -9.88 -17.63 -12.16
CA MET A 91 -8.58 -16.99 -12.36
C MET A 91 -8.55 -15.55 -11.81
N ILE A 92 -9.62 -14.77 -11.99
CA ILE A 92 -9.72 -13.40 -11.46
C ILE A 92 -9.67 -13.42 -9.92
N ILE A 93 -10.42 -14.31 -9.28
CA ILE A 93 -10.41 -14.44 -7.81
C ILE A 93 -9.02 -14.83 -7.31
N LYS A 94 -8.36 -15.79 -7.95
CA LYS A 94 -6.98 -16.18 -7.63
C LYS A 94 -6.00 -15.02 -7.77
N LEU A 95 -6.08 -14.27 -8.86
CA LEU A 95 -5.23 -13.11 -9.10
C LEU A 95 -5.51 -11.99 -8.09
N LEU A 96 -6.77 -11.75 -7.71
CA LEU A 96 -7.14 -10.76 -6.69
C LEU A 96 -6.53 -11.12 -5.34
N VAL A 97 -6.70 -12.36 -4.87
CA VAL A 97 -6.12 -12.82 -3.60
C VAL A 97 -4.59 -12.78 -3.66
N LEU A 98 -3.99 -13.30 -4.74
CA LEU A 98 -2.54 -13.34 -4.90
C LEU A 98 -1.93 -11.93 -5.00
N SER A 99 -2.63 -10.96 -5.59
CA SER A 99 -2.16 -9.57 -5.71
C SER A 99 -2.08 -8.82 -4.36
N HIS A 100 -2.85 -9.25 -3.35
CA HIS A 100 -2.79 -8.65 -2.01
C HIS A 100 -1.48 -8.97 -1.30
N ILE A 101 -0.87 -10.15 -1.54
CA ILE A 101 0.42 -10.52 -0.95
C ILE A 101 1.52 -9.49 -1.28
N PRO A 102 1.89 -9.25 -2.55
CA PRO A 102 2.92 -8.29 -2.90
C PRO A 102 2.50 -6.84 -2.55
N LEU A 103 1.20 -6.54 -2.53
CA LEU A 103 0.71 -5.23 -2.08
C LEU A 103 1.06 -4.97 -0.62
N TRP A 104 0.65 -5.87 0.29
CA TRP A 104 0.95 -5.75 1.71
C TRP A 104 2.45 -5.80 1.96
N SER A 105 3.19 -6.71 1.30
CA SER A 105 4.65 -6.76 1.39
C SER A 105 5.29 -5.42 1.04
N THR A 106 4.81 -4.74 -0.01
CA THR A 106 5.32 -3.40 -0.40
C THR A 106 5.17 -2.40 0.74
N PHE A 107 4.02 -2.33 1.38
CA PHE A 107 3.77 -1.39 2.46
C PHE A 107 4.64 -1.66 3.70
N TYR A 108 4.71 -2.92 4.14
CA TYR A 108 5.51 -3.29 5.31
C TYR A 108 7.03 -3.18 5.05
N LEU A 109 7.49 -3.50 3.83
CA LEU A 109 8.91 -3.34 3.46
C LEU A 109 9.32 -1.87 3.37
N CYS A 110 8.44 -0.98 2.88
CA CYS A 110 8.68 0.47 2.93
C CYS A 110 8.85 0.97 4.37
N LYS A 111 8.03 0.49 5.31
CA LYS A 111 8.15 0.79 6.74
C LYS A 111 9.45 0.25 7.31
N ALA A 112 9.81 -0.99 6.99
CA ALA A 112 11.07 -1.61 7.41
C ALA A 112 12.29 -0.83 6.89
N ALA A 113 12.25 -0.35 5.63
CA ALA A 113 13.31 0.47 5.06
C ALA A 113 13.50 1.79 5.82
N LEU A 114 12.40 2.45 6.19
CA LEU A 114 12.40 3.69 6.97
C LEU A 114 12.92 3.45 8.40
N LEU A 115 12.42 2.43 9.09
CA LEU A 115 12.84 2.05 10.44
C LEU A 115 14.33 1.68 10.48
N ALA A 116 14.82 0.94 9.47
CA ALA A 116 16.24 0.62 9.34
C ALA A 116 17.10 1.87 9.09
N ALA A 117 16.59 2.86 8.35
CA ALA A 117 17.29 4.14 8.18
C ALA A 117 17.37 4.92 9.52
N TYR A 118 16.30 4.90 10.33
CA TYR A 118 16.32 5.50 11.67
C TYR A 118 17.29 4.81 12.63
N LEU A 119 17.37 3.48 12.56
CA LEU A 119 18.31 2.71 13.38
C LEU A 119 19.75 3.17 13.16
N GLN A 120 20.11 3.51 11.92
CA GLN A 120 21.44 3.96 11.54
C GLN A 120 21.71 5.42 11.89
N LEU A 121 20.69 6.28 11.77
CA LEU A 121 20.86 7.72 11.95
C LEU A 121 20.89 8.13 13.43
N PHE A 122 20.23 7.39 14.32
CA PHE A 122 19.83 7.93 15.63
C PHE A 122 20.29 7.16 16.89
N LEU A 123 21.10 6.10 16.76
CA LEU A 123 21.31 5.16 17.89
C LEU A 123 22.70 5.10 18.54
N GLU A 124 23.50 6.15 18.46
CA GLU A 124 24.78 6.14 19.18
C GLU A 124 24.64 6.50 20.68
N PHE A 125 23.56 7.16 21.13
CA PHE A 125 23.55 7.77 22.48
C PHE A 125 22.31 7.58 23.40
N MET A 126 21.12 7.12 22.96
CA MET A 126 19.88 7.15 23.79
C MET A 126 19.10 5.83 23.90
N LYS A 127 19.11 5.20 25.11
CA LYS A 127 18.48 3.88 25.38
C LYS A 127 16.95 3.84 25.23
N LYS A 128 16.20 4.84 25.73
CA LYS A 128 14.71 4.84 25.71
C LYS A 128 14.14 4.86 24.29
N ARG A 129 14.76 5.63 23.38
CA ARG A 129 14.34 5.76 21.98
C ARG A 129 14.63 4.51 21.17
N LYS A 130 15.75 3.85 21.48
CA LYS A 130 16.10 2.55 20.91
C LYS A 130 15.01 1.53 21.21
N ILE A 131 14.55 1.45 22.46
CA ILE A 131 13.48 0.52 22.85
C ILE A 131 12.20 0.79 22.07
N PHE A 132 11.76 2.05 21.96
CA PHE A 132 10.55 2.39 21.20
C PHE A 132 10.68 2.07 19.70
N LEU A 133 11.86 2.30 19.11
CA LEU A 133 12.13 1.93 17.72
C LEU A 133 12.09 0.40 17.51
N TRP A 134 12.74 -0.37 18.38
CA TRP A 134 12.70 -1.84 18.32
C TRP A 134 11.28 -2.39 18.54
N ALA A 135 10.52 -1.81 19.46
CA ALA A 135 9.11 -2.16 19.67
C ALA A 135 8.27 -1.88 18.41
N THR A 136 8.50 -0.75 17.74
CA THR A 136 7.82 -0.41 16.49
C THR A 136 8.21 -1.37 15.36
N MET A 137 9.49 -1.77 15.26
CA MET A 137 9.94 -2.78 14.31
C MET A 137 9.31 -4.14 14.57
N ALA A 138 9.29 -4.59 15.83
CA ALA A 138 8.68 -5.86 16.23
C ALA A 138 7.17 -5.86 15.94
N TYR A 139 6.47 -4.77 16.24
CA TYR A 139 5.05 -4.61 15.91
C TYR A 139 4.81 -4.73 14.40
N ASN A 140 5.54 -3.98 13.57
CA ASN A 140 5.35 -4.01 12.13
C ASN A 140 5.66 -5.39 11.53
N GLY A 141 6.69 -6.09 12.06
CA GLY A 141 6.99 -7.46 11.65
C GLY A 141 5.89 -8.45 12.04
N ALA A 142 5.37 -8.35 13.26
CA ALA A 142 4.27 -9.19 13.73
C ALA A 142 2.97 -8.90 12.97
N ALA A 143 2.65 -7.63 12.73
CA ALA A 143 1.50 -7.20 11.95
C ALA A 143 1.57 -7.70 10.50
N TYR A 144 2.75 -7.63 9.86
CA TYR A 144 2.97 -8.21 8.53
C TYR A 144 2.71 -9.71 8.53
N LEU A 145 3.33 -10.44 9.48
CA LEU A 145 3.17 -11.89 9.57
C LEU A 145 1.70 -12.26 9.80
N ALA A 146 1.01 -11.55 10.69
CA ALA A 146 -0.41 -11.76 10.95
C ALA A 146 -1.26 -11.51 9.69
N SER A 147 -1.05 -10.41 8.96
CA SER A 147 -1.78 -10.12 7.72
C SER A 147 -1.56 -11.20 6.65
N ILE A 148 -0.33 -11.71 6.50
CA ILE A 148 -0.04 -12.78 5.54
C ILE A 148 -0.65 -14.11 5.98
N ILE A 149 -0.53 -14.47 7.27
CA ILE A 149 -1.14 -15.70 7.79
C ILE A 149 -2.65 -15.67 7.61
N VAL A 150 -3.32 -14.56 7.96
CA VAL A 150 -4.75 -14.42 7.76
C VAL A 150 -5.10 -14.58 6.27
N LEU A 151 -4.35 -13.95 5.38
CA LEU A 151 -4.60 -14.06 3.93
C LEU A 151 -4.43 -15.51 3.41
N LEU A 152 -3.46 -16.27 3.93
CA LEU A 152 -3.20 -17.64 3.51
C LEU A 152 -4.13 -18.67 4.16
N CYS A 153 -4.48 -18.47 5.43
CA CYS A 153 -5.27 -19.43 6.22
C CYS A 153 -6.79 -19.25 6.08
N VAL A 154 -7.26 -18.18 5.44
CA VAL A 154 -8.70 -17.96 5.22
C VAL A 154 -9.30 -19.02 4.28
N CYS A 155 -8.51 -19.56 3.36
CA CYS A 155 -8.98 -20.60 2.44
C CYS A 155 -8.29 -21.93 2.75
N GLU A 156 -8.82 -22.68 3.71
CA GLU A 156 -8.47 -24.09 3.85
C GLU A 156 -9.12 -24.86 2.68
N PRO A 157 -8.36 -25.58 1.85
CA PRO A 157 -8.94 -26.40 0.79
C PRO A 157 -9.70 -27.56 1.43
N GLU A 158 -11.01 -27.67 1.19
CA GLU A 158 -11.76 -28.89 1.50
C GLU A 158 -11.24 -30.02 0.59
N ASP A 159 -10.37 -30.86 1.17
CA ASP A 159 -10.00 -32.24 0.83
C ASP A 159 -9.61 -32.66 -0.60
N ASP A 160 -9.66 -31.79 -1.60
CA ASP A 160 -9.05 -32.07 -2.90
C ASP A 160 -7.92 -31.08 -3.18
N TRP A 161 -6.77 -31.62 -3.61
CA TRP A 161 -5.57 -30.86 -3.99
C TRP A 161 -5.80 -29.90 -5.17
N SER A 162 -7.03 -29.74 -5.66
CA SER A 162 -7.38 -28.61 -6.48
C SER A 162 -7.34 -27.35 -5.62
N LEU A 163 -6.45 -26.43 -5.98
CA LEU A 163 -6.47 -25.04 -5.54
C LEU A 163 -7.73 -24.33 -6.08
N SER A 164 -8.91 -24.87 -5.81
CA SER A 164 -10.23 -24.31 -6.04
C SER A 164 -10.57 -23.58 -4.76
N LEU A 165 -10.14 -22.32 -4.66
CA LEU A 165 -10.70 -21.41 -3.68
C LEU A 165 -12.19 -21.32 -3.99
N PRO A 166 -13.10 -21.83 -3.14
CA PRO A 166 -14.52 -21.57 -3.37
C PRO A 166 -14.66 -20.06 -3.24
N GLY A 167 -15.04 -19.38 -4.32
CA GLY A 167 -15.21 -17.92 -4.33
C GLY A 167 -16.04 -17.41 -3.14
N SER A 168 -16.92 -18.25 -2.59
CA SER A 168 -17.68 -18.03 -1.36
C SER A 168 -16.83 -17.67 -0.13
N CYS A 169 -15.66 -18.27 0.09
CA CYS A 169 -14.87 -17.99 1.30
C CYS A 169 -14.23 -16.60 1.27
N ALA A 170 -13.59 -16.25 0.15
CA ALA A 170 -12.98 -14.94 -0.05
C ALA A 170 -14.00 -13.80 -0.02
N ILE A 171 -15.22 -14.04 -0.51
CA ILE A 171 -16.30 -13.05 -0.52
C ILE A 171 -16.91 -12.87 0.89
N ASN A 172 -17.17 -13.96 1.62
CA ASN A 172 -17.84 -13.88 2.93
C ASN A 172 -16.95 -13.30 4.04
N TYR A 173 -15.65 -13.59 4.03
CA TYR A 173 -14.71 -13.11 5.05
C TYR A 173 -13.85 -11.92 4.59
N GLY A 174 -13.94 -11.54 3.32
CA GLY A 174 -13.09 -10.51 2.70
C GLY A 174 -13.16 -9.15 3.40
N GLU A 175 -14.34 -8.72 3.84
CA GLU A 175 -14.54 -7.48 4.59
C GLU A 175 -13.78 -7.47 5.93
N SER A 176 -13.95 -8.55 6.71
CA SER A 176 -13.30 -8.67 8.02
C SER A 176 -11.78 -8.75 7.90
N ILE A 177 -11.27 -9.50 6.93
CA ILE A 177 -9.82 -9.62 6.65
C ILE A 177 -9.24 -8.28 6.25
N PHE A 178 -9.95 -7.56 5.37
CA PHE A 178 -9.55 -6.24 4.93
C PHE A 178 -9.49 -5.27 6.10
N LEU A 179 -10.54 -5.20 6.92
CA LEU A 179 -10.61 -4.30 8.07
C LEU A 179 -9.51 -4.57 9.10
N ILE A 180 -9.27 -5.85 9.45
CA ILE A 180 -8.21 -6.24 10.39
C ILE A 180 -6.84 -5.88 9.83
N SER A 181 -6.56 -6.23 8.57
CA SER A 181 -5.26 -5.96 7.93
C SER A 181 -5.01 -4.45 7.79
N TRP A 182 -6.05 -3.70 7.44
CA TRP A 182 -6.00 -2.25 7.39
C TRP A 182 -5.73 -1.65 8.78
N ALA A 183 -6.40 -2.11 9.83
CA ALA A 183 -6.24 -1.59 11.18
C ALA A 183 -4.81 -1.83 11.70
N LEU A 184 -4.26 -3.03 11.49
CA LEU A 184 -2.88 -3.36 11.82
C LEU A 184 -1.89 -2.46 11.07
N HIS A 185 -2.13 -2.28 9.77
CA HIS A 185 -1.30 -1.43 8.93
C HIS A 185 -1.33 0.04 9.39
N PHE A 186 -2.54 0.58 9.64
CA PHE A 186 -2.78 1.96 10.04
C PHE A 186 -2.18 2.26 11.42
N PHE A 187 -2.32 1.34 12.38
CA PHE A 187 -1.66 1.50 13.67
C PHE A 187 -0.13 1.49 13.54
N GLY A 188 0.42 0.65 12.67
CA GLY A 188 1.85 0.66 12.33
C GLY A 188 2.32 2.01 11.77
N ASP A 189 1.53 2.65 10.92
CA ASP A 189 1.82 3.99 10.42
C ASP A 189 1.80 5.05 11.53
N ILE A 190 0.86 4.98 12.49
CA ILE A 190 0.84 5.88 13.66
C ILE A 190 2.13 5.76 14.46
N LEU A 191 2.59 4.54 14.73
CA LEU A 191 3.83 4.31 15.47
C LEU A 191 5.04 4.87 14.73
N VAL A 192 5.12 4.62 13.42
CA VAL A 192 6.20 5.15 12.56
C VAL A 192 6.15 6.67 12.50
N PHE A 193 4.96 7.26 12.42
CA PHE A 193 4.75 8.71 12.41
C PHE A 193 5.12 9.36 13.75
N ALA A 194 4.99 8.66 14.89
CA ALA A 194 5.37 9.17 16.21
C ALA A 194 6.90 9.25 16.41
N LEU A 195 7.69 8.42 15.73
CA LEU A 195 9.14 8.34 15.90
C LEU A 195 9.91 9.68 15.74
N PRO A 196 9.69 10.46 14.66
CA PRO A 196 10.38 11.72 14.44
C PRO A 196 10.01 12.78 15.48
N TRP A 197 8.75 12.82 15.94
CA TRP A 197 8.33 13.74 17.00
C TRP A 197 9.05 13.46 18.31
N LEU A 198 9.36 12.19 18.61
CA LEU A 198 10.13 11.82 19.78
C LEU A 198 11.63 12.10 19.59
N ILE A 199 12.16 11.92 18.38
CA ILE A 199 13.60 11.92 18.09
C ILE A 199 14.14 13.33 17.81
N VAL A 200 13.46 14.11 16.97
CA VAL A 200 13.93 15.39 16.41
C VAL A 200 14.11 16.51 17.46
N PRO A 201 13.26 16.65 18.49
CA PRO A 201 13.39 17.77 19.44
C PRO A 201 14.69 17.81 20.23
N SER A 202 15.34 16.66 20.48
CA SER A 202 16.54 16.61 21.32
C SER A 202 17.86 16.57 20.54
N MET A 203 17.82 16.66 19.21
CA MET A 203 19.04 16.74 18.42
C MET A 203 19.29 18.17 17.98
N GLY A 204 20.53 18.62 18.13
CA GLY A 204 21.02 19.91 17.62
C GLY A 204 21.17 19.95 16.10
N LEU A 205 20.17 19.48 15.35
CA LEU A 205 20.15 19.60 13.89
C LEU A 205 19.95 21.06 13.49
N LYS A 206 20.54 21.45 12.35
CA LYS A 206 20.30 22.76 11.73
C LYS A 206 18.80 22.94 11.47
N THR A 207 18.28 24.14 11.74
CA THR A 207 16.86 24.47 11.64
C THR A 207 16.27 24.16 10.26
N SER A 208 17.04 24.34 9.18
CA SER A 208 16.61 24.01 7.81
C SER A 208 16.29 22.52 7.61
N LEU A 209 17.14 21.63 8.13
CA LEU A 209 16.91 20.19 8.07
C LEU A 209 15.74 19.77 8.97
N LYS A 210 15.63 20.40 10.14
CA LYS A 210 14.53 20.17 11.09
C LYS A 210 13.17 20.50 10.45
N VAL A 211 13.06 21.63 9.74
CA VAL A 211 11.85 22.01 9.00
C VAL A 211 11.54 21.00 7.90
N GLY A 212 12.52 20.61 7.08
CA GLY A 212 12.30 19.63 6.01
C GLY A 212 11.76 18.28 6.53
N VAL A 213 12.33 17.81 7.64
CA VAL A 213 11.87 16.60 8.34
C VAL A 213 10.42 16.79 8.79
N TYR A 214 10.06 17.86 9.48
CA TYR A 214 8.67 18.11 9.89
C TYR A 214 7.69 18.21 8.71
N CYS A 215 8.07 18.86 7.61
CA CYS A 215 7.23 18.95 6.41
C CYS A 215 6.96 17.56 5.82
N THR A 216 7.98 16.70 5.72
CA THR A 216 7.78 15.32 5.22
C THR A 216 6.87 14.49 6.12
N PHE A 217 6.94 14.68 7.45
CA PHE A 217 6.00 14.02 8.37
C PHE A 217 4.60 14.56 8.21
N LEU A 218 4.40 15.88 8.26
CA LEU A 218 3.08 16.48 8.08
C LEU A 218 2.38 15.99 6.81
N LEU A 219 3.11 15.85 5.70
CA LEU A 219 2.59 15.27 4.46
C LEU A 219 2.12 13.81 4.64
N GLY A 220 2.89 13.01 5.38
CA GLY A 220 2.48 11.65 5.78
C GLY A 220 1.21 11.64 6.64
N GLY A 221 1.11 12.56 7.60
CA GLY A 221 -0.08 12.70 8.47
C GLY A 221 -1.34 13.09 7.69
N ILE A 222 -1.23 14.00 6.73
CA ILE A 222 -2.35 14.35 5.83
C ILE A 222 -2.80 13.11 5.05
N THR A 223 -1.85 12.34 4.52
CA THR A 223 -2.15 11.11 3.79
C THR A 223 -2.88 10.10 4.68
N MET A 224 -2.45 9.93 5.93
CA MET A 224 -3.13 9.08 6.91
C MET A 224 -4.58 9.49 7.18
N ILE A 225 -4.84 10.79 7.38
CA ILE A 225 -6.19 11.30 7.61
C ILE A 225 -7.09 11.03 6.40
N ILE A 226 -6.58 11.22 5.18
CA ILE A 226 -7.32 10.93 3.95
C ILE A 226 -7.69 9.44 3.88
N CYS A 227 -6.78 8.54 4.27
CA CYS A 227 -7.07 7.11 4.32
C CYS A 227 -8.17 6.76 5.33
N LEU A 228 -8.12 7.35 6.52
CA LEU A 228 -9.12 7.13 7.57
C LEU A 228 -10.51 7.60 7.13
N VAL A 229 -10.61 8.81 6.57
CA VAL A 229 -11.88 9.36 6.06
C VAL A 229 -12.48 8.42 5.01
N ARG A 230 -11.65 7.87 4.12
CA ARG A 230 -12.11 6.91 3.11
C ARG A 230 -12.63 5.62 3.69
N LEU A 231 -11.93 5.02 4.65
CA LEU A 231 -12.43 3.82 5.29
C LEU A 231 -13.81 4.07 5.88
N VAL A 232 -13.96 5.16 6.64
CA VAL A 232 -15.28 5.55 7.21
C VAL A 232 -16.33 5.74 6.11
N THR A 233 -15.93 6.27 4.94
CA THR A 233 -16.86 6.45 3.81
C THR A 233 -17.26 5.10 3.19
N LEU A 234 -16.32 4.15 3.08
CA LEU A 234 -16.58 2.81 2.56
C LEU A 234 -17.47 2.00 3.48
N GLU A 235 -17.21 2.03 4.79
CA GLU A 235 -18.06 1.38 5.79
C GLU A 235 -19.48 1.99 5.80
N ALA A 236 -19.58 3.30 5.54
CA ALA A 236 -20.87 3.97 5.41
C ALA A 236 -21.61 3.66 4.09
N SER A 237 -20.90 3.21 3.06
CA SER A 237 -21.47 2.78 1.78
C SER A 237 -21.35 1.27 1.64
N GLU A 238 -22.29 0.50 2.19
CA GLU A 238 -22.38 -0.98 2.13
C GLU A 238 -21.25 -1.62 1.30
N TYR A 239 -20.20 -2.12 1.97
CA TYR A 239 -18.91 -2.51 1.39
C TYR A 239 -19.03 -3.33 0.07
N PHE A 240 -20.02 -4.21 -0.03
CA PHE A 240 -20.31 -5.04 -1.20
C PHE A 240 -20.97 -4.31 -2.38
N GLY A 241 -21.63 -3.18 -2.16
CA GLY A 241 -22.19 -2.32 -3.21
C GLY A 241 -21.16 -1.39 -3.86
N THR A 242 -19.88 -1.50 -3.46
CA THR A 242 -18.81 -0.68 -4.00
C THR A 242 -18.18 -1.30 -5.25
N PRO A 243 -17.91 -0.51 -6.30
CA PRO A 243 -17.16 -0.98 -7.47
C PRO A 243 -15.78 -1.50 -7.10
N LEU A 244 -15.37 -2.64 -7.67
CA LEU A 244 -14.13 -3.35 -7.32
C LEU A 244 -12.90 -2.42 -7.41
N ASN A 245 -12.83 -1.61 -8.47
CA ASN A 245 -11.76 -0.63 -8.67
C ASN A 245 -11.70 0.44 -7.55
N VAL A 246 -12.84 0.85 -6.99
CA VAL A 246 -12.91 1.84 -5.91
C VAL A 246 -12.46 1.23 -4.59
N ALA A 247 -12.92 0.01 -4.28
CA ALA A 247 -12.48 -0.75 -3.12
C ALA A 247 -10.96 -0.99 -3.17
N TRP A 248 -10.45 -1.46 -4.31
CA TRP A 248 -9.03 -1.74 -4.49
C TRP A 248 -8.16 -0.49 -4.30
N VAL A 249 -8.55 0.63 -4.91
CA VAL A 249 -7.85 1.91 -4.73
C VAL A 249 -7.86 2.36 -3.27
N SER A 250 -8.93 2.09 -2.53
CA SER A 250 -9.02 2.48 -1.12
C SER A 250 -8.10 1.67 -0.23
N SER A 251 -7.78 0.44 -0.62
CA SER A 251 -6.70 -0.37 -0.03
C SER A 251 -5.31 0.22 -0.27
N SER A 252 -5.16 1.20 -1.18
CA SER A 252 -3.88 1.76 -1.60
C SER A 252 -3.83 3.31 -1.61
N PRO A 253 -3.26 3.94 -0.56
CA PRO A 253 -3.25 5.40 -0.39
C PRO A 253 -2.61 6.21 -1.54
N ALA A 254 -1.58 5.66 -2.19
CA ALA A 254 -0.72 6.37 -3.14
C ALA A 254 -1.44 6.79 -4.44
N TYR A 255 -2.48 6.07 -4.85
CA TYR A 255 -3.18 6.28 -6.12
C TYR A 255 -4.01 7.57 -6.12
N HIS A 256 -4.33 8.13 -4.96
CA HIS A 256 -5.27 9.24 -4.87
C HIS A 256 -4.73 10.63 -5.17
N LEU A 257 -3.42 10.87 -4.99
CA LEU A 257 -2.82 12.13 -5.46
C LEU A 257 -2.91 12.22 -6.99
N SER A 258 -2.73 11.10 -7.68
CA SER A 258 -2.82 11.03 -9.14
C SER A 258 -4.27 11.12 -9.64
N ALA A 259 -5.22 10.44 -8.97
CA ALA A 259 -6.63 10.40 -9.37
C ALA A 259 -7.31 11.77 -9.20
N ARG A 260 -7.00 12.51 -8.12
CA ARG A 260 -7.44 13.91 -7.98
C ARG A 260 -6.83 14.79 -9.07
N THR A 261 -5.53 14.68 -9.33
CA THR A 261 -4.87 15.47 -10.39
C THR A 261 -5.45 15.19 -11.78
N PHE A 262 -5.81 13.95 -12.09
CA PHE A 262 -6.42 13.56 -13.37
C PHE A 262 -7.89 13.98 -13.49
N THR A 263 -8.69 13.87 -12.43
CA THR A 263 -10.09 14.34 -12.44
C THR A 263 -10.18 15.86 -12.53
N THR A 264 -9.30 16.60 -11.86
CA THR A 264 -9.22 18.07 -12.00
C THR A 264 -8.80 18.47 -13.42
N LYS A 265 -7.81 17.78 -14.02
CA LYS A 265 -7.41 18.04 -15.42
C LYS A 265 -8.47 17.69 -16.47
N MET A 266 -9.32 16.69 -16.23
CA MET A 266 -10.42 16.36 -17.15
C MET A 266 -11.64 17.27 -16.98
N SER A 267 -11.90 17.77 -15.78
CA SER A 267 -12.93 18.81 -15.55
C SER A 267 -12.54 20.11 -16.23
N GLN A 268 -11.27 20.48 -16.17
CA GLN A 268 -10.74 21.72 -16.77
C GLN A 268 -10.62 21.64 -18.31
N ARG A 269 -10.73 20.45 -18.90
CA ARG A 269 -10.82 20.24 -20.36
C ARG A 269 -12.25 20.23 -20.89
N ARG A 270 -13.25 20.36 -20.01
CA ARG A 270 -14.68 20.22 -20.32
C ARG A 270 -15.49 21.48 -20.01
N GLU A 271 -14.82 22.61 -19.83
CA GLU A 271 -15.44 23.94 -19.86
C GLU A 271 -14.96 24.65 -21.14
N PRO A 272 -15.88 25.14 -21.99
CA PRO A 272 -15.55 25.87 -23.23
C PRO A 272 -14.97 27.26 -22.96
#